data_AF-A0A935IK68-F1
#
_entry.id   AF-A0A935IK68-F1
#
_cell.length_a   1.000
_cell.length_b   1.000
_cell.length_c   1.000
_cell.angle_alpha   90.00
_cell.angle_beta   90.00
_cell.angle_gamma   90.00
#
_symmetry.space_group_name_H-M   'P 1'
#
loop_
_entity.id
_entity.type
_entity.pdbx_description
1 polymer ?
#
loop_
_entity_poly.entity_id
_entity_poly.type
_entity_poly.pdbx_seq_one_letter_code
_entity_poly.pdbx_strand_id
1 'polypeptide(L)'
;MIGAVATLLAARSGNLPSVVALPTTTITVTQTALSTTTETVTRTVTPTIGSNTGTGVAATGNSGRTYLVDLQPVDSSLEQRVVDFSDVTYPNSLINLMSGCSQTGPVDYLVPGGATQLVAEVGVTRDSLEPDSRVTFQVTVDGQRAEPITAQVAQHATLRVVVSSKSRVRLETSIDKNRRTNCNTEAVAVWGDPYFS
;
A
#
# COMPACT_ATOMS: atom_id res chain seq x y z
N MET A 1 9.83 39.26 -41.57
CA MET A 1 10.42 38.29 -42.53
C MET A 1 10.36 36.92 -41.87
N ILE A 2 9.75 35.85 -42.38
CA ILE A 2 8.91 35.46 -43.51
C ILE A 2 8.20 34.19 -42.92
N GLY A 3 6.90 33.94 -42.92
CA GLY A 3 5.88 34.18 -43.94
C GLY A 3 5.55 32.88 -44.69
N ALA A 4 4.26 32.64 -44.95
CA ALA A 4 3.65 31.56 -45.77
C ALA A 4 3.37 30.23 -45.05
N VAL A 5 2.13 29.80 -44.77
CA VAL A 5 0.91 29.63 -45.62
C VAL A 5 1.16 28.71 -46.81
N ALA A 6 0.59 27.49 -46.77
CA ALA A 6 0.05 26.82 -47.96
C ALA A 6 -0.78 25.59 -47.55
N THR A 7 -2.10 25.74 -47.53
CA THR A 7 -3.07 24.65 -47.67
C THR A 7 -2.93 24.07 -49.08
N LEU A 8 -2.82 22.75 -49.24
CA LEU A 8 -2.98 22.10 -50.55
C LEU A 8 -3.74 20.77 -50.39
N LEU A 9 -5.07 20.87 -50.58
CA LEU A 9 -5.89 19.79 -51.11
C LEU A 9 -5.46 19.57 -52.57
N ALA A 10 -4.97 18.38 -52.91
CA ALA A 10 -5.11 17.79 -54.24
C ALA A 10 -4.72 16.30 -54.21
N ALA A 11 -5.71 15.43 -54.22
CA ALA A 11 -5.52 14.03 -54.61
C ALA A 11 -6.70 13.57 -55.46
N ARG A 12 -6.80 14.11 -56.68
CA ARG A 12 -7.52 13.48 -57.80
C ARG A 12 -6.91 13.90 -59.13
N SER A 13 -5.97 13.09 -59.58
CA SER A 13 -5.64 12.74 -60.97
C SER A 13 -4.14 12.45 -61.05
N GLY A 14 -3.79 11.22 -61.45
CA GLY A 14 -2.42 10.73 -61.46
C GLY A 14 -1.56 11.45 -62.49
N ASN A 15 -0.35 11.85 -62.07
CA ASN A 15 0.91 11.66 -62.81
C ASN A 15 2.12 12.29 -62.06
N LEU A 16 3.10 11.41 -61.71
CA LEU A 16 4.57 11.59 -61.62
C LEU A 16 5.15 12.54 -60.53
N PRO A 17 6.46 12.48 -60.12
CA PRO A 17 7.58 11.56 -60.41
C PRO A 17 8.33 11.04 -59.13
N SER A 18 9.45 10.32 -59.32
CA SER A 18 10.32 9.66 -58.32
C SER A 18 10.54 10.36 -56.96
N VAL A 19 10.35 9.62 -55.88
CA VAL A 19 10.64 10.05 -54.50
C VAL A 19 12.16 10.11 -54.29
N VAL A 20 12.64 11.31 -53.99
CA VAL A 20 13.99 11.62 -53.50
C VAL A 20 14.19 10.94 -52.14
N ALA A 21 15.29 10.22 -51.97
CA ALA A 21 15.63 9.54 -50.72
C ALA A 21 15.79 10.55 -49.57
N LEU A 22 15.05 10.36 -48.48
CA LEU A 22 15.22 11.12 -47.24
C LEU A 22 16.48 10.66 -46.48
N PRO A 23 17.23 11.58 -45.83
CA PRO A 23 18.34 11.18 -44.97
C PRO A 23 17.82 10.36 -43.78
N THR A 24 18.43 9.19 -43.55
CA THR A 24 18.12 8.34 -42.40
C THR A 24 18.90 8.84 -41.19
N THR A 25 18.20 9.27 -40.15
CA THR A 25 18.82 9.68 -38.87
C THR A 25 18.80 8.49 -37.91
N THR A 26 19.97 7.96 -37.57
CA THR A 26 20.11 6.90 -36.56
C THR A 26 20.21 7.53 -35.17
N ILE A 27 19.21 7.29 -34.33
CA ILE A 27 19.24 7.68 -32.91
C ILE A 27 19.78 6.49 -32.11
N THR A 28 20.90 6.68 -31.42
CA THR A 28 21.47 5.66 -30.52
C THR A 28 20.97 5.94 -29.10
N VAL A 29 20.21 5.01 -28.52
CA VAL A 29 19.70 5.10 -27.15
C VAL A 29 20.48 4.12 -26.28
N THR A 30 21.27 4.63 -25.33
CA THR A 30 21.95 3.81 -24.33
C THR A 30 21.00 3.60 -23.15
N GLN A 31 20.44 2.41 -23.02
CA GLN A 31 19.60 2.03 -21.88
C GLN A 31 20.45 1.25 -20.87
N THR A 32 20.60 1.78 -19.65
CA THR A 32 21.23 1.06 -18.55
C THR A 32 20.15 0.22 -17.86
N ALA A 33 20.22 -1.10 -18.00
CA ALA A 33 19.35 -2.02 -17.29
C ALA A 33 19.88 -2.23 -15.86
N LEU A 34 19.05 -1.92 -14.86
CA LEU A 34 19.33 -2.26 -13.46
C LEU A 34 18.84 -3.69 -13.22
N SER A 35 19.75 -4.62 -12.94
CA SER A 35 19.39 -6.00 -12.58
C SER A 35 18.99 -6.07 -11.10
N THR A 36 17.71 -6.26 -10.83
CA THR A 36 17.21 -6.62 -9.49
C THR A 36 17.25 -8.13 -9.35
N THR A 37 18.01 -8.64 -8.38
CA THR A 37 18.04 -10.07 -8.05
C THR A 37 16.93 -10.36 -7.05
N THR A 38 15.89 -11.07 -7.48
CA THR A 38 14.83 -11.54 -6.58
C THR A 38 15.20 -12.94 -6.07
N GLU A 39 15.64 -13.05 -4.82
CA GLU A 39 15.82 -14.34 -4.18
C GLU A 39 14.43 -14.96 -3.90
N THR A 40 14.13 -16.07 -4.56
CA THR A 40 12.89 -16.83 -4.30
C THR A 40 13.22 -17.93 -3.31
N VAL A 41 12.85 -17.76 -2.04
CA VAL A 41 12.99 -18.81 -1.01
C VAL A 41 11.81 -19.76 -1.13
N THR A 42 12.00 -20.91 -1.78
CA THR A 42 11.00 -21.99 -1.81
C THR A 42 11.07 -22.78 -0.49
N ARG A 43 10.12 -22.55 0.43
CA ARG A 43 9.90 -23.45 1.57
C ARG A 43 8.96 -24.57 1.14
N THR A 44 9.45 -25.79 1.11
CA THR A 44 8.62 -26.99 0.96
C THR A 44 7.82 -27.21 2.24
N VAL A 45 6.52 -26.91 2.19
CA VAL A 45 5.58 -27.30 3.26
C VAL A 45 4.94 -28.62 2.82
N THR A 46 5.19 -29.69 3.57
CA THR A 46 4.50 -30.97 3.37
C THR A 46 3.10 -30.86 3.98
N PRO A 47 2.00 -30.85 3.20
CA PRO A 47 0.67 -30.82 3.78
C PRO A 47 0.37 -32.18 4.40
N THR A 48 0.22 -32.22 5.73
CA THR A 48 -0.44 -33.35 6.38
C THR A 48 -1.94 -33.10 6.28
N ILE A 49 -2.64 -33.90 5.48
CA ILE A 49 -4.10 -33.83 5.35
C ILE A 49 -4.71 -34.32 6.67
N GLY A 50 -4.99 -33.38 7.57
CA GLY A 50 -5.84 -33.57 8.72
C GLY A 50 -7.24 -33.06 8.40
N SER A 51 -8.17 -33.99 8.16
CA SER A 51 -9.60 -33.68 8.26
C SER A 51 -9.90 -33.20 9.68
N ASN A 52 -10.57 -32.04 9.81
CA ASN A 52 -11.71 -31.77 10.71
C ASN A 52 -11.78 -30.28 11.11
N THR A 53 -12.96 -29.69 10.85
CA THR A 53 -13.69 -28.67 11.63
C THR A 53 -12.89 -27.65 12.45
N GLY A 54 -13.00 -26.38 12.04
CA GLY A 54 -12.72 -25.14 12.77
C GLY A 54 -11.99 -25.25 14.11
N THR A 55 -10.70 -24.94 14.11
CA THR A 55 -9.94 -24.52 15.29
C THR A 55 -8.92 -23.47 14.86
N GLY A 56 -8.87 -22.36 15.59
CA GLY A 56 -8.00 -21.22 15.29
C GLY A 56 -6.54 -21.61 15.26
N VAL A 57 -5.78 -21.00 14.34
CA VAL A 57 -4.35 -21.20 14.21
C VAL A 57 -3.67 -20.62 15.46
N ALA A 58 -3.03 -21.49 16.25
CA ALA A 58 -2.26 -21.09 17.42
C ALA A 58 -0.98 -20.38 16.97
N ALA A 59 -0.80 -19.14 17.40
CA ALA A 59 0.37 -18.32 17.15
C ALA A 59 1.61 -18.89 17.87
N THR A 60 2.63 -19.29 17.13
CA THR A 60 3.97 -19.53 17.67
C THR A 60 4.72 -18.20 17.76
N GLY A 61 4.50 -17.47 18.84
CA GLY A 61 5.15 -16.20 19.16
C GLY A 61 4.87 -15.76 20.60
N ASN A 62 5.81 -16.07 21.48
CA ASN A 62 5.92 -15.72 22.90
C ASN A 62 5.16 -14.41 23.29
N SER A 63 4.22 -14.48 24.26
CA SER A 63 3.46 -13.37 24.93
C SER A 63 1.95 -13.17 24.65
N GLY A 64 1.22 -14.18 24.16
CA GLY A 64 -0.26 -14.10 24.05
C GLY A 64 -0.76 -13.09 22.99
N ARG A 65 0.15 -12.60 22.14
CA ARG A 65 -0.15 -11.68 21.05
C ARG A 65 -0.25 -12.45 19.73
N THR A 66 -1.15 -12.00 18.85
CA THR A 66 -1.26 -12.49 17.47
C THR A 66 -1.11 -11.29 16.53
N TYR A 67 0.02 -11.18 15.83
CA TYR A 67 0.25 -10.07 14.91
C TYR A 67 -0.60 -10.20 13.66
N LEU A 68 -1.08 -9.08 13.12
CA LEU A 68 -1.91 -9.08 11.91
C LEU A 68 -1.13 -9.55 10.67
N VAL A 69 0.20 -9.38 10.66
CA VAL A 69 1.06 -9.87 9.57
C VAL A 69 1.10 -11.40 9.47
N ASP A 70 0.83 -12.09 10.59
CA ASP A 70 0.76 -13.55 10.64
C ASP A 70 -0.64 -14.08 10.28
N LEU A 71 -1.61 -13.19 10.08
CA LEU A 71 -2.99 -13.52 9.75
C LEU A 71 -3.25 -13.34 8.26
N GLN A 72 -4.09 -14.20 7.70
CA GLN A 72 -4.60 -14.02 6.35
C GLN A 72 -5.72 -12.97 6.37
N PRO A 73 -5.56 -11.81 5.71
CA PRO A 73 -6.65 -10.87 5.56
C PRO A 73 -7.72 -11.40 4.61
N VAL A 74 -8.96 -10.90 4.76
CA VAL A 74 -10.14 -11.46 4.08
C VAL A 74 -10.17 -11.12 2.58
N ASP A 75 -10.02 -9.83 2.22
CA ASP A 75 -10.29 -9.35 0.85
C ASP A 75 -9.13 -8.57 0.21
N SER A 76 -8.23 -8.00 1.01
CA SER A 76 -7.12 -7.15 0.55
C SER A 76 -5.92 -7.33 1.47
N SER A 77 -4.78 -6.73 1.18
CA SER A 77 -3.60 -6.80 2.04
C SER A 77 -2.86 -5.48 2.06
N LEU A 78 -2.28 -5.18 3.23
CA LEU A 78 -1.29 -4.12 3.37
C LEU A 78 0.10 -4.70 3.12
N GLU A 79 1.03 -3.88 2.69
CA GLU A 79 2.41 -4.30 2.48
C GLU A 79 3.12 -4.43 3.84
N GLN A 80 3.78 -5.56 4.10
CA GLN A 80 4.64 -5.67 5.28
C GLN A 80 5.95 -4.89 5.05
N ARG A 81 6.33 -4.08 6.04
CA ARG A 81 7.63 -3.39 6.04
C ARG A 81 8.12 -3.18 7.46
N VAL A 82 9.43 -3.25 7.68
CA VAL A 82 10.02 -2.79 8.96
C VAL A 82 9.97 -1.26 8.98
N VAL A 83 9.44 -0.68 10.04
CA VAL A 83 9.34 0.78 10.20
C VAL A 83 9.92 1.19 11.55
N ASP A 84 10.64 2.31 11.55
CA ASP A 84 11.10 2.96 12.76
C ASP A 84 10.26 4.21 13.03
N PHE A 85 9.71 4.30 14.25
CA PHE A 85 9.18 5.55 14.77
C PHE A 85 10.04 6.00 15.94
N SER A 86 10.66 7.18 15.78
CA SER A 86 11.64 7.69 16.74
C SER A 86 12.76 6.67 16.97
N ASP A 87 12.94 6.16 18.20
CA ASP A 87 13.98 5.19 18.57
C ASP A 87 13.43 3.75 18.71
N VAL A 88 12.20 3.48 18.23
CA VAL A 88 11.54 2.18 18.32
C VAL A 88 11.34 1.58 16.94
N THR A 89 11.81 0.34 16.77
CA THR A 89 11.63 -0.45 15.55
C THR A 89 10.40 -1.36 15.67
N TYR A 90 9.57 -1.34 14.64
CA TYR A 90 8.35 -2.14 14.50
C TYR A 90 8.52 -3.14 13.34
N PRO A 91 9.03 -4.37 13.61
CA PRO A 91 9.39 -5.35 12.59
C PRO A 91 8.18 -5.98 11.87
N ASN A 92 7.00 -5.94 12.49
CA ASN A 92 5.77 -6.53 11.99
C ASN A 92 4.80 -5.47 11.46
N SER A 93 5.32 -4.32 11.00
CA SER A 93 4.46 -3.24 10.52
C SER A 93 3.81 -3.55 9.18
N LEU A 94 2.63 -2.97 8.99
CA LEU A 94 1.85 -2.99 7.76
C LEU A 94 1.69 -1.56 7.25
N ILE A 95 2.01 -1.30 5.99
CA ILE A 95 1.99 0.05 5.41
C ILE A 95 0.95 0.20 4.30
N ASN A 96 0.50 1.43 4.11
CA ASN A 96 -0.30 1.86 2.97
C ASN A 96 0.36 3.08 2.31
N LEU A 97 0.73 2.92 1.04
CA LEU A 97 1.23 4.03 0.22
C LEU A 97 0.04 4.87 -0.22
N MET A 98 -0.03 6.09 0.30
CA MET A 98 -1.15 7.01 0.06
C MET A 98 -0.78 7.96 -1.06
N SER A 99 -1.53 7.96 -2.16
CA SER A 99 -1.45 8.98 -3.20
C SER A 99 -2.82 9.58 -3.52
N GLY A 100 -2.81 10.70 -4.24
CA GLY A 100 -4.03 11.32 -4.76
C GLY A 100 -4.86 10.42 -5.67
N CYS A 101 -4.25 9.39 -6.27
CA CYS A 101 -4.85 8.52 -7.29
C CYS A 101 -4.93 7.05 -6.88
N SER A 102 -4.25 6.65 -5.80
CA SER A 102 -4.23 5.26 -5.32
C SER A 102 -4.05 5.23 -3.80
N GLN A 103 -4.92 4.47 -3.15
CA GLN A 103 -4.79 4.10 -1.75
C GLN A 103 -5.25 2.65 -1.64
N THR A 104 -4.53 1.81 -0.90
CA THR A 104 -5.06 0.47 -0.60
C THR A 104 -6.38 0.64 0.12
N GLY A 105 -7.38 -0.10 -0.33
CA GLY A 105 -8.71 -0.10 0.26
C GLY A 105 -8.70 -0.60 1.71
N PRO A 106 -9.86 -0.55 2.39
CA PRO A 106 -9.97 -1.12 3.72
C PRO A 106 -9.58 -2.60 3.72
N VAL A 107 -8.91 -3.03 4.79
CA VAL A 107 -8.47 -4.42 4.98
C VAL A 107 -9.19 -5.03 6.16
N ASP A 108 -9.83 -6.18 5.95
CA ASP A 108 -10.59 -6.90 6.96
C ASP A 108 -9.79 -8.07 7.54
N TYR A 109 -9.85 -8.24 8.86
CA TYR A 109 -9.26 -9.37 9.60
C TYR A 109 -10.31 -10.02 10.51
N LEU A 110 -10.24 -11.35 10.63
CA LEU A 110 -10.99 -12.08 11.64
C LEU A 110 -10.31 -11.94 13.00
N VAL A 111 -11.10 -11.71 14.04
CA VAL A 111 -10.60 -11.59 15.42
C VAL A 111 -10.34 -13.00 15.96
N PRO A 112 -9.11 -13.31 16.43
CA PRO A 112 -8.80 -14.59 17.05
C PRO A 112 -9.64 -14.85 18.30
N GLY A 113 -10.00 -16.11 18.53
CA GLY A 113 -10.75 -16.50 19.72
C GLY A 113 -10.02 -16.12 21.00
N GLY A 114 -10.69 -15.41 21.90
CA GLY A 114 -10.12 -14.95 23.18
C GLY A 114 -9.44 -13.59 23.14
N ALA A 115 -9.26 -12.97 21.97
CA ALA A 115 -8.73 -11.61 21.87
C ALA A 115 -9.69 -10.60 22.51
N THR A 116 -9.13 -9.63 23.21
CA THR A 116 -9.85 -8.56 23.91
C THR A 116 -9.49 -7.18 23.38
N GLN A 117 -8.28 -7.02 22.83
CA GLN A 117 -7.80 -5.76 22.26
C GLN A 117 -7.12 -5.96 20.91
N LEU A 118 -7.30 -5.00 20.02
CA LEU A 118 -6.40 -4.71 18.91
C LEU A 118 -5.52 -3.52 19.31
N VAL A 119 -4.21 -3.69 19.20
CA VAL A 119 -3.22 -2.66 19.52
C VAL A 119 -2.30 -2.45 18.32
N ALA A 120 -1.97 -1.20 18.02
CA ALA A 120 -0.99 -0.84 17.00
C ALA A 120 -0.39 0.52 17.34
N GLU A 121 0.82 0.80 16.88
CA GLU A 121 1.29 2.17 16.75
C GLU A 121 0.90 2.71 15.37
N VAL A 122 0.11 3.78 15.27
CA VAL A 122 -0.30 4.32 13.97
C VAL A 122 0.42 5.63 13.69
N GLY A 123 0.86 5.85 12.46
CA GLY A 123 1.60 7.07 12.14
C GLY A 123 1.96 7.23 10.66
N VAL A 124 2.60 8.34 10.34
CA VAL A 124 3.06 8.65 8.97
C VAL A 124 4.59 8.77 8.97
N THR A 125 5.26 8.03 8.09
CA THR A 125 6.73 8.00 8.07
C THR A 125 7.33 9.34 7.59
N ARG A 126 8.58 9.60 8.00
CA ARG A 126 9.38 10.74 7.51
C ARG A 126 9.70 10.66 6.01
N ASP A 127 9.59 9.47 5.41
CA ASP A 127 9.85 9.24 3.97
C ASP A 127 8.70 9.70 3.07
N SER A 128 7.63 10.24 3.65
CA SER A 128 6.51 10.83 2.92
C SER A 128 6.97 12.04 2.11
N LEU A 129 6.57 12.12 0.83
CA LEU A 129 7.00 13.18 -0.07
C LEU A 129 6.35 14.53 0.23
N GLU A 130 5.13 14.53 0.76
CA GLU A 130 4.38 15.74 1.07
C GLU A 130 4.39 15.98 2.59
N PRO A 131 5.23 16.89 3.10
CA PRO A 131 5.49 17.04 4.54
C PRO A 131 4.26 17.49 5.34
N ASP A 132 3.33 18.17 4.68
CA ASP A 132 2.10 18.64 5.31
C ASP A 132 1.01 17.56 5.38
N SER A 133 1.21 16.39 4.76
CA SER A 133 0.21 15.32 4.69
C SER A 133 -0.37 14.93 6.04
N ARG A 134 -1.68 14.66 6.04
CA ARG A 134 -2.43 14.21 7.21
C ARG A 134 -3.16 12.93 6.84
N VAL A 135 -2.90 11.87 7.59
CA VAL A 135 -3.57 10.57 7.41
C VAL A 135 -4.41 10.26 8.63
N THR A 136 -5.67 9.90 8.38
CA THR A 136 -6.61 9.40 9.38
C THR A 136 -6.66 7.88 9.34
N PHE A 137 -6.41 7.26 10.49
CA PHE A 137 -6.49 5.83 10.77
C PHE A 137 -7.82 5.54 11.44
N GLN A 138 -8.62 4.67 10.83
CA GLN A 138 -9.94 4.29 11.31
C GLN A 138 -10.00 2.77 11.46
N VAL A 139 -10.46 2.30 12.62
CA VAL A 139 -10.83 0.89 12.83
C VAL A 139 -12.34 0.78 12.94
N THR A 140 -12.92 -0.18 12.25
CA THR A 140 -14.34 -0.56 12.39
C THR A 140 -14.42 -1.98 12.93
N VAL A 141 -15.17 -2.20 14.01
CA VAL A 141 -15.32 -3.48 14.69
C VAL A 141 -16.76 -3.95 14.56
N ASP A 142 -17.01 -5.06 13.86
CA ASP A 142 -18.35 -5.56 13.53
C ASP A 142 -19.31 -4.44 13.04
N GLY A 143 -18.81 -3.54 12.19
CA GLY A 143 -19.57 -2.42 11.63
C GLY A 143 -19.60 -1.14 12.48
N GLN A 144 -19.10 -1.15 13.72
CA GLN A 144 -19.03 0.02 14.60
C GLN A 144 -17.66 0.70 14.50
N ARG A 145 -17.63 2.00 14.20
CA ARG A 145 -16.38 2.76 14.11
C ARG A 145 -15.84 3.08 15.50
N ALA A 146 -14.57 2.77 15.74
CA ALA A 146 -13.81 3.27 16.88
C ALA A 146 -13.44 4.75 16.69
N GLU A 147 -12.91 5.40 17.72
CA GLU A 147 -12.38 6.76 17.58
C GLU A 147 -11.19 6.76 16.60
N PRO A 148 -11.19 7.61 15.55
CA PRO A 148 -10.08 7.68 14.61
C PRO A 148 -8.86 8.38 15.21
N ILE A 149 -7.68 8.08 14.69
CA ILE A 149 -6.44 8.81 15.00
C ILE A 149 -5.95 9.47 13.72
N THR A 150 -5.63 10.76 13.79
CA THR A 150 -5.03 11.50 12.68
C THR A 150 -3.57 11.84 12.99
N ALA A 151 -2.67 11.45 12.11
CA ALA A 151 -1.24 11.74 12.22
C ALA A 151 -0.75 12.58 11.04
N GLN A 152 0.16 13.51 11.31
CA GLN A 152 0.96 14.19 10.30
C GLN A 152 2.26 13.41 10.04
N VAL A 153 2.99 13.79 8.99
CA VAL A 153 4.34 13.27 8.72
C VAL A 153 5.21 13.33 9.97
N ALA A 154 5.93 12.24 10.23
CA ALA A 154 6.77 12.01 11.41
C ALA A 154 6.04 11.93 12.76
N GLN A 155 4.70 12.00 12.77
CA GLN A 155 3.90 11.79 13.97
C GLN A 155 3.39 10.36 14.02
N HIS A 156 3.30 9.85 15.25
CA HIS A 156 2.73 8.55 15.55
C HIS A 156 2.00 8.60 16.89
N ALA A 157 1.08 7.66 17.10
CA ALA A 157 0.35 7.50 18.35
C ALA A 157 -0.11 6.04 18.52
N THR A 158 -0.24 5.61 19.78
CA THR A 158 -0.76 4.29 20.08
C THR A 158 -2.27 4.21 19.91
N LEU A 159 -2.72 3.28 19.08
CA LEU A 159 -4.10 2.90 18.90
C LEU A 159 -4.44 1.68 19.77
N ARG A 160 -5.56 1.75 20.48
CA ARG A 160 -6.13 0.63 21.26
C ARG A 160 -7.62 0.54 21.01
N VAL A 161 -8.08 -0.63 20.56
CA VAL A 161 -9.49 -0.86 20.23
C VAL A 161 -9.96 -2.13 20.93
N VAL A 162 -11.09 -2.05 21.63
CA VAL A 162 -11.70 -3.21 22.30
C VAL A 162 -12.35 -4.12 21.26
N VAL A 163 -11.99 -5.40 21.27
CA VAL A 163 -12.50 -6.44 20.37
C VAL A 163 -13.07 -7.66 21.09
N SER A 164 -13.29 -7.56 22.41
CA SER A 164 -13.89 -8.64 23.21
C SER A 164 -15.22 -9.11 22.62
N SER A 165 -15.32 -10.42 22.36
CA SER A 165 -16.51 -11.06 21.75
C SER A 165 -16.88 -10.52 20.37
N LYS A 166 -15.91 -10.00 19.60
CA LYS A 166 -16.08 -9.49 18.23
C LYS A 166 -15.56 -10.49 17.22
N SER A 167 -16.07 -10.39 15.99
CA SER A 167 -15.75 -11.35 14.93
C SER A 167 -14.78 -10.80 13.89
N ARG A 168 -14.88 -9.49 13.60
CA ARG A 168 -14.16 -8.87 12.50
C ARG A 168 -13.74 -7.45 12.86
N VAL A 169 -12.53 -7.09 12.42
CA VAL A 169 -12.06 -5.70 12.37
C VAL A 169 -11.76 -5.32 10.93
N ARG A 170 -12.01 -4.05 10.61
CA ARG A 170 -11.65 -3.41 9.34
C ARG A 170 -10.73 -2.25 9.62
N LEU A 171 -9.56 -2.26 8.98
CA LEU A 171 -8.55 -1.21 9.04
C LEU A 171 -8.71 -0.33 7.81
N GLU A 172 -8.82 0.97 7.99
CA GLU A 172 -8.94 1.94 6.92
C GLU A 172 -7.99 3.11 7.17
N THR A 173 -7.31 3.56 6.12
CA THR A 173 -6.49 4.77 6.13
C THR A 173 -6.99 5.72 5.05
N SER A 174 -7.10 7.00 5.38
CA SER A 174 -7.50 8.03 4.43
C SER A 174 -6.61 9.26 4.57
N ILE A 175 -6.21 9.85 3.44
CA ILE A 175 -5.45 11.10 3.42
C ILE A 175 -6.40 12.27 3.17
N ASP A 176 -6.18 13.40 3.86
CA ASP A 176 -6.99 14.62 3.68
C ASP A 176 -6.97 15.08 2.22
N LYS A 177 -8.14 15.03 1.59
CA LYS A 177 -8.33 15.20 0.14
C LYS A 177 -8.15 16.64 -0.34
N ASN A 178 -8.14 17.62 0.56
CA ASN A 178 -8.04 19.04 0.19
C ASN A 178 -6.68 19.44 -0.38
N ARG A 179 -5.69 18.52 -0.40
CA ARG A 179 -4.32 18.79 -0.85
C ARG A 179 -3.92 18.10 -2.16
N ARG A 180 -4.83 17.37 -2.81
CA ARG A 180 -4.49 16.55 -3.98
C ARG A 180 -4.34 17.38 -5.26
N THR A 181 -3.16 17.34 -5.88
CA THR A 181 -2.96 17.83 -7.26
C THR A 181 -2.22 16.84 -8.17
N ASN A 182 -1.69 15.72 -7.65
CA ASN A 182 -0.95 14.75 -8.45
C ASN A 182 -1.14 13.29 -7.96
N CYS A 183 -0.57 12.33 -8.70
CA CYS A 183 -0.69 10.89 -8.42
C CYS A 183 0.53 10.29 -7.69
N ASN A 184 1.46 11.11 -7.21
CA ASN A 184 2.65 10.62 -6.51
C ASN A 184 2.28 10.13 -5.09
N THR A 185 3.06 9.23 -4.51
CA THR A 185 2.88 8.82 -3.10
C THR A 185 3.14 10.02 -2.18
N GLU A 186 2.07 10.64 -1.70
CA GLU A 186 2.09 11.84 -0.86
C GLU A 186 2.47 11.48 0.59
N ALA A 187 2.00 10.34 1.08
CA ALA A 187 2.27 9.86 2.43
C ALA A 187 2.42 8.35 2.51
N VAL A 188 3.17 7.88 3.50
CA VAL A 188 3.23 6.45 3.87
C VAL A 188 2.59 6.27 5.22
N ALA A 189 1.38 5.71 5.23
CA ALA A 189 0.64 5.38 6.44
C ALA A 189 1.13 4.05 7.00
N VAL A 190 1.28 3.97 8.32
CA VAL A 190 1.84 2.79 8.99
C VAL A 190 0.93 2.34 10.11
N TRP A 191 0.69 1.03 10.16
CA TRP A 191 0.24 0.30 11.32
C TRP A 191 1.46 -0.46 11.84
N GLY A 192 2.10 0.07 12.88
CA GLY A 192 3.31 -0.44 13.52
C GLY A 192 2.98 -1.56 14.50
N ASP A 193 3.56 -2.74 14.28
CA ASP A 193 3.30 -3.99 14.99
C ASP A 193 1.82 -4.18 15.42
N PRO A 194 0.86 -4.16 14.49
CA PRO A 194 -0.53 -4.38 14.84
C PRO A 194 -0.74 -5.82 15.33
N TYR A 195 -1.33 -5.98 16.51
CA TYR A 195 -1.61 -7.30 17.10
C TYR A 195 -2.92 -7.35 17.89
N PHE A 196 -3.46 -8.56 17.98
CA PHE A 196 -4.50 -8.92 18.95
C PHE A 196 -3.91 -9.44 20.25
N SER A 197 -4.52 -9.09 21.38
CA SER A 197 -4.18 -9.60 22.73
C SER A 197 -5.41 -9.88 23.57
#